data_AF-A0A3C0HLZ0-F1
#
_entry.id   AF-A0A3C0HLZ0-F1
#
_cell.length_a   1.000
_cell.length_b   1.000
_cell.length_c   1.000
_cell.angle_alpha   90.00
_cell.angle_beta   90.00
_cell.angle_gamma   90.00
#
_symmetry.space_group_name_H-M   'P 1'
#
loop_
_entity.id
_entity.type
_entity.pdbx_description
1 polymer ?
#
loop_
_entity_poly.entity_id
_entity_poly.type
_entity_poly.pdbx_seq_one_letter_code
_entity_poly.pdbx_strand_id
1 'polypeptide(L)'
;MTATEGLRESFSVFRLRNYRLFWFGGLTSNIGRWFQTLAIPLVVFDLTDSAGWVGFAGFAQILPMALMGPYGGAIADRYPRRKVLLVTQTL
;
A
#
# COMPACT_ATOMS: atom_id res chain seq x y z
N MET A 1 22.80 -25.28 -8.49
CA MET A 1 22.27 -24.13 -7.73
C MET A 1 21.79 -24.64 -6.38
N THR A 2 22.61 -24.50 -5.34
CA THR A 2 22.30 -24.92 -3.96
C THR A 2 21.48 -23.84 -3.26
N ALA A 3 20.44 -24.22 -2.52
CA ALA A 3 19.45 -23.29 -1.94
C ALA A 3 20.04 -22.16 -1.06
N THR A 4 21.22 -22.39 -0.48
CA THR A 4 21.96 -21.43 0.36
C THR A 4 22.61 -20.29 -0.44
N GLU A 5 23.00 -20.52 -1.70
CA GLU A 5 23.53 -19.46 -2.57
C GLU A 5 22.41 -18.52 -3.04
N GLY A 6 21.24 -19.06 -3.36
CA GLY A 6 20.08 -18.26 -3.78
C GLY A 6 19.57 -17.31 -2.69
N LEU A 7 19.61 -17.72 -1.43
CA LEU A 7 19.26 -16.84 -0.29
C LEU A 7 20.27 -15.70 -0.15
N ARG A 8 21.57 -15.99 -0.25
CA ARG A 8 22.62 -14.95 -0.18
C ARG A 8 22.49 -13.92 -1.30
N GLU A 9 22.19 -14.36 -2.52
CA GLU A 9 21.95 -13.43 -3.63
C GLU A 9 20.68 -12.59 -3.41
N SER A 10 19.60 -13.18 -2.91
CA SER A 10 18.36 -12.44 -2.60
C SER A 10 18.56 -11.35 -1.54
N PHE A 11 19.34 -11.62 -0.49
CA PHE A 11 19.68 -10.62 0.52
C PHE A 11 20.74 -9.61 0.06
N SER A 12 21.49 -9.90 -1.00
CA SER A 12 22.52 -8.99 -1.52
C SER A 12 21.94 -7.65 -2.00
N VAL A 13 20.67 -7.65 -2.44
CA VAL A 13 19.97 -6.46 -2.96
C VAL A 13 19.78 -5.38 -1.87
N PHE A 14 19.74 -5.77 -0.59
CA PHE A 14 19.69 -4.83 0.55
C PHE A 14 20.99 -4.04 0.77
N ARG A 15 22.08 -4.38 0.09
CA ARG A 15 23.29 -3.56 0.05
C ARG A 15 23.08 -2.26 -0.73
N LEU A 16 22.13 -2.22 -1.66
CA LEU A 16 21.76 -1.02 -2.40
C LEU A 16 20.93 -0.09 -1.50
N ARG A 17 21.50 1.07 -1.13
CA ARG A 17 20.86 2.04 -0.21
C ARG A 17 19.45 2.43 -0.63
N ASN A 18 19.24 2.72 -1.92
CA ASN A 18 17.93 3.15 -2.45
C ASN A 18 16.90 2.02 -2.35
N TYR A 19 17.30 0.79 -2.66
CA TYR A 19 16.42 -0.38 -2.54
C TYR A 19 16.04 -0.63 -1.08
N ARG A 20 17.01 -0.55 -0.17
CA ARG A 20 16.77 -0.73 1.26
C ARG A 20 15.77 0.30 1.81
N LEU A 21 15.94 1.57 1.46
CA LEU A 21 15.01 2.63 1.88
C LEU A 21 13.60 2.41 1.32
N PHE A 22 13.49 2.05 0.04
CA PHE A 22 12.21 1.73 -0.58
C PHE A 22 11.54 0.53 0.09
N TRP A 23 12.28 -0.55 0.35
CA TRP A 23 11.75 -1.77 0.94
C TRP A 23 11.25 -1.56 2.37
N PHE A 24 12.07 -0.94 3.24
CA PHE A 24 11.65 -0.69 4.63
C PHE A 24 10.57 0.39 4.71
N GLY A 25 10.60 1.41 3.86
CA GLY A 25 9.51 2.37 3.75
C GLY A 25 8.20 1.70 3.35
N GLY A 26 8.25 0.87 2.30
CA GLY A 26 7.11 0.09 1.83
C GLY A 26 6.57 -0.88 2.90
N LEU A 27 7.45 -1.55 3.64
CA LEU A 27 7.07 -2.45 4.73
C LEU A 27 6.27 -1.71 5.81
N THR A 28 6.81 -0.59 6.31
CA THR A 28 6.14 0.21 7.36
C THR A 28 4.81 0.78 6.87
N SER A 29 4.76 1.31 5.64
CA SER A 29 3.50 1.79 5.03
C SER A 29 2.47 0.67 4.89
N ASN A 30 2.90 -0.55 4.54
CA ASN A 30 2.00 -1.68 4.38
C ASN A 30 1.39 -2.10 5.74
N ILE A 31 2.22 -2.17 6.78
CA ILE A 31 1.75 -2.43 8.15
C ILE A 31 0.73 -1.37 8.59
N GLY A 32 1.02 -0.09 8.36
CA GLY A 32 0.09 1.00 8.67
C GLY A 32 -1.24 0.88 7.92
N ARG A 33 -1.21 0.45 6.66
CA ARG A 33 -2.42 0.21 5.87
C ARG A 33 -3.28 -0.92 6.43
N TRP A 34 -2.66 -2.05 6.79
CA TRP A 34 -3.39 -3.16 7.43
C TRP A 34 -3.99 -2.75 8.78
N PHE A 35 -3.25 -1.95 9.55
CA PHE A 35 -3.77 -1.41 10.79
C PHE A 35 -4.99 -0.51 10.54
N GLN A 36 -4.94 0.38 9.55
CA GLN A 36 -6.09 1.22 9.17
C GLN A 36 -7.32 0.41 8.78
N THR A 37 -7.14 -0.70 8.04
CA THR A 37 -8.25 -1.59 7.65
C THR A 37 -8.97 -2.18 8.86
N LEU A 38 -8.28 -2.40 9.98
CA LEU A 38 -8.88 -2.86 11.23
C LEU A 38 -9.42 -1.71 12.08
N ALA A 39 -8.68 -0.61 12.17
CA ALA A 39 -9.01 0.52 13.03
C ALA A 39 -10.27 1.27 12.56
N ILE A 40 -10.43 1.49 11.26
CA ILE A 40 -11.52 2.31 10.72
C ILE A 40 -12.90 1.69 11.03
N PRO A 41 -13.17 0.40 10.79
CA PRO A 41 -14.43 -0.23 11.19
C PRO A 41 -14.70 -0.13 12.69
N LEU A 42 -13.68 -0.33 13.53
CA LEU A 42 -13.81 -0.28 14.98
C LEU A 42 -14.17 1.12 15.46
N VAL A 43 -13.48 2.16 14.97
CA VAL A 43 -13.74 3.55 15.33
C VAL A 43 -15.12 4.00 14.84
N VAL A 44 -15.50 3.62 13.62
CA VAL A 44 -16.83 3.94 13.10
C VAL A 44 -17.91 3.29 13.95
N PHE A 45 -17.73 2.02 14.32
CA PHE A 45 -18.65 1.32 15.21
C PHE A 45 -18.74 1.98 16.59
N ASP A 46 -17.61 2.30 17.21
CA ASP A 46 -17.55 2.96 18.53
C ASP A 46 -18.27 4.32 18.54
N LEU A 47 -18.20 5.08 17.44
CA LEU A 47 -18.85 6.38 17.31
C LEU A 47 -20.33 6.33 16.92
N THR A 48 -20.77 5.28 16.21
CA THR A 48 -22.14 5.22 15.64
C THR A 48 -23.01 4.11 16.21
N ASP A 49 -22.43 3.16 16.96
CA ASP A 49 -23.05 1.96 17.53
C ASP A 49 -23.88 1.16 16.51
N SER A 50 -23.49 1.23 15.23
CA SER A 50 -24.29 0.74 14.11
C SER A 50 -23.45 0.04 13.05
N ALA A 51 -23.80 -1.22 12.76
CA ALA A 51 -23.17 -2.00 11.71
C ALA A 51 -23.40 -1.42 10.29
N GLY A 52 -24.47 -0.64 10.09
CA GLY A 52 -24.78 -0.02 8.79
C GLY A 52 -23.74 1.04 8.40
N TRP A 53 -23.30 1.87 9.35
CA TRP A 53 -22.28 2.87 9.13
C TRP A 53 -20.90 2.27 8.87
N VAL A 54 -20.59 1.14 9.50
CA VAL A 54 -19.36 0.37 9.21
C VAL A 54 -19.35 -0.12 7.76
N GLY A 55 -20.48 -0.67 7.29
CA GLY A 55 -20.62 -1.10 5.89
C GLY A 55 -20.48 0.05 4.90
N PHE A 56 -21.07 1.22 5.21
CA PHE A 56 -20.93 2.42 4.40
C PHE A 56 -19.49 2.95 4.37
N ALA A 57 -18.80 2.98 5.52
CA ALA A 57 -17.40 3.37 5.59
C ALA A 57 -16.51 2.45 4.74
N GLY A 58 -16.73 1.13 4.79
CA GLY A 58 -16.04 0.17 3.92
C GLY A 58 -16.31 0.42 2.42
N PHE A 59 -17.56 0.70 2.05
CA PHE A 59 -17.92 1.07 0.68
C PHE A 59 -17.19 2.34 0.22
N ALA A 60 -17.14 3.37 1.07
CA ALA A 60 -16.45 4.62 0.80
C ALA A 60 -14.92 4.45 0.62
N GLN A 61 -14.31 3.40 1.20
CA GLN A 61 -12.90 3.08 0.95
C GLN A 61 -12.65 2.47 -0.43
N ILE A 62 -13.58 1.64 -0.92
CA ILE A 62 -13.42 0.92 -2.20
C ILE A 62 -13.85 1.79 -3.38
N LEU A 63 -14.85 2.66 -3.18
CA LEU A 63 -15.43 3.48 -4.24
C LEU A 63 -14.39 4.31 -5.03
N PRO A 64 -13.44 5.04 -4.39
CA PRO A 64 -12.41 5.77 -5.12
C PRO A 64 -11.51 4.85 -5.93
N MET A 65 -11.16 3.67 -5.41
CA MET A 65 -10.35 2.70 -6.15
C MET A 65 -11.08 2.17 -7.38
N ALA A 66 -12.37 1.88 -7.27
CA ALA A 66 -13.18 1.41 -8.40
C ALA A 66 -13.30 2.47 -9.51
N LEU A 67 -13.50 3.73 -9.13
CA LEU A 67 -13.65 4.83 -10.08
C LEU A 67 -12.32 5.29 -10.68
N MET A 68 -11.27 5.39 -9.86
CA MET A 68 -9.98 5.94 -10.27
C MET A 68 -9.00 4.87 -10.78
N GLY A 69 -9.26 3.58 -10.57
CA GLY A 69 -8.39 2.48 -10.98
C GLY A 69 -7.97 2.51 -12.47
N PRO A 70 -8.92 2.65 -13.42
CA PRO A 70 -8.60 2.75 -14.85
C PRO A 70 -7.71 3.96 -15.19
N TYR A 71 -7.97 5.10 -14.55
CA TYR A 71 -7.18 6.33 -14.73
C TYR A 71 -5.78 6.17 -14.13
N GLY A 72 -5.67 5.50 -12.98
CA GLY A 72 -4.39 5.17 -12.35
C GLY A 72 -3.50 4.31 -13.24
N GLY A 73 -4.07 3.30 -13.91
CA GLY A 73 -3.36 2.47 -14.88
C GLY A 73 -2.87 3.28 -16.08
N ALA A 74 -3.75 4.09 -16.68
CA ALA A 74 -3.38 4.96 -17.79
C ALA A 74 -2.25 5.95 -17.41
N ILE A 75 -2.25 6.49 -16.19
CA ILE A 75 -1.18 7.36 -15.69
C ILE A 75 0.11 6.56 -15.46
N ALA A 76 0.02 5.36 -14.87
CA ALA A 76 1.18 4.52 -14.61
C ALA A 76 1.94 4.12 -15.89
N ASP A 77 1.21 3.91 -16.98
CA ASP A 77 1.80 3.51 -18.27
C ASP A 77 2.38 4.71 -19.04
N ARG A 78 1.82 5.91 -18.86
CA ARG A 78 2.17 7.09 -19.67
C ARG A 78 3.30 7.94 -19.08
N TYR A 79 3.57 7.84 -17.78
CA TYR A 79 4.54 8.69 -17.08
C TYR A 79 5.78 7.91 -16.57
N PRO A 80 6.91 8.59 -16.34
CA PRO A 80 8.10 7.93 -15.77
C PRO A 80 7.80 7.32 -14.41
N ARG A 81 8.03 5.99 -14.29
CA ARG A 81 7.73 5.17 -13.11
C ARG A 81 8.19 5.78 -11.79
N ARG A 82 9.41 6.37 -11.77
CA ARG A 82 9.98 7.02 -10.59
C ARG A 82 9.16 8.25 -10.13
N LYS A 83 8.64 9.04 -11.06
CA LYS A 83 7.83 10.23 -10.72
C LYS A 83 6.47 9.82 -10.18
N VAL A 84 5.82 8.85 -10.84
CA VAL A 84 4.54 8.30 -10.39
C VAL A 84 4.67 7.74 -8.97
N LEU A 85 5.69 6.92 -8.75
CA LEU A 85 5.95 6.29 -7.45
C LEU A 85 6.27 7.31 -6.35
N LEU A 86 7.02 8.37 -6.65
CA LEU A 86 7.27 9.42 -5.66
C LEU A 86 5.96 10.11 -5.26
N VAL A 87 5.15 10.54 -6.24
CA VAL A 87 3.87 11.24 -5.98
C VAL A 87 2.93 10.36 -5.15
N THR A 88 2.74 9.10 -5.54
CA THR A 88 1.81 8.18 -4.85
C THR A 88 2.25 7.79 -3.45
N GLN A 89 3.55 7.84 -3.15
CA GLN A 89 4.09 7.47 -1.85
C GLN A 89 4.19 8.64 -0.86
N THR A 90 4.03 9.88 -1.33
CA THR A 90 3.99 11.09 -0.47
C THR A 90 2.59 11.53 -0.04
N LEU A 91 1.55 11.02 -0.71
CA LEU A 91 0.14 11.36 -0.47
C LEU A 91 -0.57 10.26 0.33
#